data_AF-A0A3D0RVC5-F1
#
_entry.id   AF-A0A3D0RVC5-F1
#
_cell.length_a   1.000
_cell.length_b   1.000
_cell.length_c   1.000
_cell.angle_alpha   90.00
_cell.angle_beta   90.00
_cell.angle_gamma   90.00
#
_symmetry.space_group_name_H-M   'P 1'
#
loop_
_entity.id
_entity.type
_entity.pdbx_description
1 polymer ?
#
loop_
_entity_poly.entity_id
_entity_poly.type
_entity_poly.pdbx_seq_one_letter_code
_entity_poly.pdbx_strand_id
1 'polypeptide(L)'
;RRPPQAILDFVTDLEQYKLADHKIGRVHECVRDDDRILMRHGGRLRGIPGPAVSLEVVVGGLSVRYRSIPTFPSRYVLTFDGGFELSETPDGTRVVHTERFHFFAPWRFVAEPYLRSWLAADVAGEMVRLKQLLESESSR
;
A
#
# COMPACT_ATOMS: atom_id res chain seq x y z
N ARG A 1 3.31 -5.76 -20.76
CA ARG A 1 4.38 -6.27 -19.86
C ARG A 1 5.17 -5.06 -19.38
N ARG A 2 5.41 -4.90 -18.07
CA ARG A 2 6.20 -3.78 -17.52
C ARG A 2 7.48 -4.32 -16.84
N PRO A 3 8.64 -3.66 -17.02
CA PRO A 3 9.85 -4.02 -16.28
C PRO A 3 9.63 -3.76 -14.78
N PRO A 4 10.33 -4.48 -13.89
CA PRO A 4 10.19 -4.31 -12.44
C PRO A 4 10.34 -2.88 -11.97
N GLN A 5 11.29 -2.13 -12.55
CA GLN A 5 11.54 -0.74 -12.17
C GLN A 5 10.32 0.15 -12.39
N ALA A 6 9.63 0.03 -13.52
CA ALA A 6 8.43 0.81 -13.79
C ALA A 6 7.30 0.52 -12.79
N ILE A 7 7.24 -0.71 -12.28
CA ILE A 7 6.27 -1.09 -11.23
C ILE A 7 6.69 -0.48 -9.89
N LEU A 8 7.99 -0.49 -9.55
CA LEU A 8 8.50 0.19 -8.35
C LEU A 8 8.18 1.68 -8.36
N ASP A 9 8.42 2.34 -9.50
CA ASP A 9 8.15 3.77 -9.66
C ASP A 9 6.65 4.06 -9.46
N PHE A 10 5.78 3.21 -10.02
CA PHE A 10 4.33 3.31 -9.84
C PHE A 10 3.90 3.12 -8.38
N VAL A 11 4.37 2.08 -7.69
CA VAL A 11 3.95 1.80 -6.29
C VAL A 11 4.58 2.75 -5.27
N THR A 12 5.61 3.51 -5.65
CA THR A 12 6.26 4.52 -4.79
C THR A 12 5.77 5.94 -5.06
N ASP A 13 4.97 6.15 -6.10
CA ASP A 13 4.20 7.38 -6.31
C ASP A 13 2.80 7.22 -5.69
N LEU A 14 2.60 7.80 -4.51
CA LEU A 14 1.37 7.62 -3.75
C LEU A 14 0.13 8.22 -4.44
N GLU A 15 0.30 9.26 -5.26
CA GLU A 15 -0.80 9.89 -6.00
C GLU A 15 -1.28 9.02 -7.16
N GLN A 16 -0.37 8.27 -7.77
CA GLN A 16 -0.72 7.24 -8.75
C GLN A 16 -1.21 5.96 -8.07
N TYR A 17 -0.53 5.53 -7.01
CA TYR A 17 -0.81 4.25 -6.36
C TYR A 17 -2.21 4.17 -5.75
N LYS A 18 -2.77 5.31 -5.28
CA LYS A 18 -4.15 5.36 -4.78
C LYS A 18 -5.21 4.98 -5.82
N LEU A 19 -4.87 4.97 -7.12
CA LEU A 19 -5.74 4.47 -8.19
C LEU A 19 -5.87 2.94 -8.14
N ALA A 20 -4.86 2.25 -7.62
CA ALA A 20 -4.89 0.81 -7.37
C ALA A 20 -5.36 0.51 -5.94
N ASP A 21 -4.82 1.20 -4.94
CA ASP A 21 -5.18 1.02 -3.53
C ASP A 21 -6.21 2.07 -3.07
N HIS A 22 -7.47 1.66 -3.08
CA HIS A 22 -8.59 2.51 -2.64
C HIS A 22 -8.64 2.72 -1.11
N LYS A 23 -7.77 2.05 -0.34
CA LYS A 23 -7.58 2.32 1.08
C LYS A 23 -6.83 3.62 1.32
N ILE A 24 -6.15 4.16 0.29
CA ILE A 24 -5.47 5.45 0.35
C ILE A 24 -6.48 6.55 0.08
N GLY A 25 -6.71 7.39 1.10
CA GLY A 25 -7.50 8.60 1.02
C GLY A 25 -6.70 9.78 0.48
N ARG A 26 -6.91 10.96 1.08
CA ARG A 26 -6.15 12.16 0.73
C ARG A 26 -4.68 11.99 1.09
N VAL A 27 -3.77 12.25 0.16
CA VAL A 27 -2.34 12.39 0.44
C VAL A 27 -2.11 13.73 1.14
N HIS A 28 -1.44 13.68 2.29
CA HIS A 28 -1.10 14.85 3.10
C HIS A 28 0.36 15.25 2.91
N GLU A 29 1.24 14.26 2.79
CA GLU A 29 2.68 14.46 2.71
C GLU A 29 3.31 13.30 1.94
N CYS A 30 4.28 13.62 1.10
CA CYS A 30 5.14 12.66 0.43
C CYS A 30 6.49 13.35 0.20
N VAL A 31 7.49 12.99 1.02
CA VAL A 31 8.83 13.55 0.95
C VAL A 31 9.80 12.41 0.68
N ARG A 32 10.46 12.47 -0.48
CA ARG A 32 11.48 11.49 -0.89
C ARG A 32 12.86 12.03 -0.57
N ASP A 33 13.68 11.17 0.02
CA ASP A 33 15.10 11.36 0.30
C ASP A 33 15.83 10.08 -0.14
N ASP A 34 16.41 10.10 -1.33
CA ASP A 34 17.04 8.95 -1.99
C ASP A 34 16.17 7.68 -2.03
N ASP A 35 16.56 6.68 -1.25
CA ASP A 35 15.93 5.36 -1.11
C ASP A 35 14.81 5.35 -0.07
N ARG A 36 14.57 6.47 0.62
CA ARG A 36 13.56 6.62 1.66
C ARG A 36 12.45 7.58 1.25
N ILE A 37 11.25 7.28 1.69
CA ILE A 37 10.09 8.15 1.48
C ILE A 37 9.30 8.22 2.78
N LEU A 38 9.11 9.44 3.28
CA LEU A 38 8.17 9.70 4.35
C LEU A 38 6.83 10.06 3.73
N MET A 39 5.80 9.29 4.08
CA MET A 39 4.46 9.45 3.52
C MET A 39 3.44 9.67 4.64
N ARG A 40 2.45 10.51 4.38
CA ARG A 40 1.26 10.64 5.22
C ARG A 40 0.03 10.71 4.36
N HIS A 41 -0.95 9.87 4.64
CA HIS A 41 -2.23 9.87 3.94
C HIS A 41 -3.39 9.49 4.85
N GLY A 42 -4.61 9.90 4.46
CA GLY A 42 -5.83 9.41 5.08
C GLY A 42 -6.01 7.91 4.80
N GLY A 43 -6.47 7.14 5.78
CA GLY A 43 -6.93 5.78 5.54
C GLY A 43 -8.39 5.74 5.10
N ARG A 44 -8.79 4.71 4.35
CA ARG A 44 -10.18 4.35 4.08
C ARG A 44 -10.34 2.85 4.24
N LEU A 45 -11.32 2.42 5.01
CA LEU A 45 -11.67 1.00 5.14
C LEU A 45 -13.13 0.84 4.75
N ARG A 46 -13.41 0.04 3.70
CA ARG A 46 -14.77 -0.11 3.14
C ARG A 46 -15.45 1.21 2.78
N GLY A 47 -14.67 2.17 2.30
CA GLY A 47 -15.16 3.51 1.96
C GLY A 47 -15.37 4.44 3.16
N ILE A 48 -15.24 3.96 4.41
CA ILE A 48 -15.31 4.77 5.64
C ILE A 48 -13.95 5.44 5.86
N PRO A 49 -13.89 6.77 6.05
CA PRO A 49 -12.66 7.46 6.41
C PRO A 49 -12.10 6.94 7.74
N GLY A 50 -10.84 6.53 7.71
CA GLY A 50 -10.04 6.15 8.88
C GLY A 50 -9.10 7.28 9.32
N PRO A 51 -8.34 7.05 10.40
CA PRO A 51 -7.30 7.98 10.83
C PRO A 51 -6.23 8.15 9.74
N ALA A 52 -5.59 9.31 9.70
CA ALA A 52 -4.40 9.49 8.89
C ALA A 52 -3.27 8.59 9.43
N VAL A 53 -2.54 7.99 8.52
CA VAL A 53 -1.38 7.14 8.80
C VAL A 53 -0.12 7.81 8.26
N SER A 54 0.99 7.57 8.94
CA SER A 54 2.31 8.00 8.52
C SER A 54 3.16 6.75 8.33
N LEU A 55 3.89 6.68 7.21
CA LEU A 55 4.70 5.53 6.83
C LEU A 55 6.13 6.02 6.53
N GLU A 56 7.12 5.24 6.97
CA GLU A 56 8.45 5.26 6.38
C GLU A 56 8.51 4.16 5.32
N VAL A 57 8.86 4.54 4.08
CA VAL A 57 9.04 3.64 2.95
C VAL A 57 10.52 3.57 2.62
N VAL A 58 11.05 2.37 2.40
CA VAL A 58 12.42 2.12 1.96
C VAL A 58 12.38 1.33 0.66
N VAL A 59 13.04 1.84 -0.37
CA VAL A 59 13.14 1.26 -1.71
C VAL A 59 14.52 0.64 -1.85
N GLY A 60 14.60 -0.67 -2.03
CA GLY A 60 15.87 -1.39 -2.12
C GLY A 60 15.86 -2.43 -3.22
N GLY A 61 16.69 -2.25 -4.24
CA GLY A 61 16.75 -3.14 -5.40
C GLY A 61 15.37 -3.30 -6.04
N LEU A 62 14.87 -4.53 -6.13
CA LEU A 62 13.53 -4.85 -6.62
C LEU A 62 12.49 -5.02 -5.51
N SER A 63 12.61 -4.23 -4.45
CA SER A 63 11.68 -4.30 -3.31
C SER A 63 11.36 -2.94 -2.72
N VAL A 64 10.18 -2.85 -2.13
CA VAL A 64 9.72 -1.71 -1.33
C VAL A 64 9.26 -2.25 0.00
N ARG A 65 9.69 -1.64 1.10
CA ARG A 65 9.18 -1.94 2.44
C ARG A 65 8.60 -0.68 3.03
N TYR A 66 7.39 -0.75 3.56
CA TYR A 66 6.81 0.34 4.33
C TYR A 66 6.52 -0.10 5.75
N ARG A 67 6.78 0.80 6.68
CA ARG A 67 6.51 0.63 8.10
C ARG A 67 5.70 1.78 8.64
N SER A 68 4.71 1.47 9.47
CA SER A 68 3.93 2.50 10.15
C SER A 68 4.78 3.25 11.17
N ILE A 69 4.70 4.58 11.13
CA ILE A 69 5.13 5.46 12.21
C ILE A 69 3.90 5.66 13.11
N PRO A 70 3.86 5.06 14.31
CA PRO A 70 2.70 5.10 15.20
C PRO A 70 2.47 6.52 15.72
N THR A 71 1.61 7.27 15.04
CA THR A 71 1.23 8.65 15.37
C THR A 71 -0.17 8.72 15.95
N PHE A 72 -0.55 9.82 16.58
CA PHE A 72 -1.94 10.02 16.97
C PHE A 72 -2.78 10.38 15.73
N PRO A 73 -3.97 9.77 15.51
CA PRO A 73 -4.63 8.74 16.32
C PRO A 73 -4.39 7.29 15.87
N SER A 74 -3.66 7.04 14.77
CA SER A 74 -3.45 5.70 14.20
C SER A 74 -2.91 4.68 15.20
N ARG A 75 -1.99 5.10 16.09
CA ARG A 75 -1.39 4.26 17.15
C ARG A 75 -2.40 3.62 18.12
N TYR A 76 -3.63 4.13 18.19
CA TYR A 76 -4.67 3.62 19.08
C TYR A 76 -5.75 2.82 18.35
N VAL A 77 -5.74 2.83 17.02
CA VAL A 77 -6.77 2.19 16.20
C VAL A 77 -6.14 1.04 15.40
N LEU A 78 -5.20 1.39 14.53
CA LEU A 78 -4.62 0.50 13.55
C LEU A 78 -3.28 1.06 13.08
N THR A 79 -2.25 0.22 13.08
CA THR A 79 -1.03 0.42 12.29
C THR A 79 -0.93 -0.68 11.24
N PHE A 80 -0.16 -0.45 10.20
CA PHE A 80 0.14 -1.50 9.22
C PHE A 80 1.54 -1.38 8.64
N ASP A 81 2.10 -2.53 8.31
CA ASP A 81 3.42 -2.65 7.70
C ASP A 81 3.32 -3.57 6.49
N GLY A 82 4.27 -3.49 5.57
CA GLY A 82 4.17 -4.29 4.37
C GLY A 82 5.25 -3.98 3.35
N GLY A 83 4.96 -4.35 2.12
CA GLY A 83 5.87 -4.09 1.03
C GLY A 83 5.55 -4.82 -0.26
N PHE A 84 6.37 -4.54 -1.25
CA PHE A 84 6.38 -5.19 -2.55
C PHE A 84 7.72 -5.88 -2.75
N GLU A 85 7.67 -7.10 -3.27
CA GLU A 85 8.83 -7.85 -3.72
C GLU A 85 8.60 -8.20 -5.19
N LEU A 86 9.52 -7.76 -6.05
CA LEU A 86 9.43 -7.94 -7.48
C LEU A 86 10.54 -8.88 -7.96
N SER A 87 10.20 -9.70 -8.93
CA SER A 87 11.16 -10.58 -9.61
C SER A 87 10.83 -10.68 -11.09
N GLU A 88 11.87 -10.73 -11.91
CA GLU A 88 11.72 -10.97 -13.34
C GLU A 88 11.32 -12.41 -13.60
N THR A 89 10.49 -12.60 -14.63
CA THR A 89 10.07 -13.90 -15.14
C THR A 89 10.09 -13.85 -16.67
N PRO A 90 10.14 -15.01 -17.37
CA PRO A 90 10.09 -15.03 -18.84
C PRO A 90 8.85 -14.32 -19.43
N ASP A 91 7.76 -14.26 -18.66
CA ASP A 91 6.48 -13.70 -19.08
C ASP A 91 6.21 -12.27 -18.61
N GLY A 92 7.14 -11.66 -17.86
CA GLY A 92 7.01 -10.31 -17.32
C GLY A 92 7.54 -10.22 -15.90
N THR A 93 6.85 -9.48 -15.04
CA THR A 93 7.27 -9.27 -13.64
C THR A 93 6.31 -9.96 -12.69
N ARG A 94 6.84 -10.79 -11.79
CA ARG A 94 6.09 -11.29 -10.65
C ARG A 94 6.17 -10.27 -9.52
N VAL A 95 5.01 -9.87 -9.01
CA VAL A 95 4.87 -8.94 -7.89
C VAL A 95 4.24 -9.68 -6.72
N VAL A 96 4.88 -9.62 -5.56
CA VAL A 96 4.33 -10.10 -4.30
C VAL A 96 4.11 -8.89 -3.41
N HIS A 97 2.85 -8.62 -3.08
CA HIS A 97 2.45 -7.56 -2.16
C HIS A 97 2.02 -8.19 -0.84
N THR A 98 2.51 -7.63 0.26
CA THR A 98 2.19 -8.09 1.62
C THR A 98 1.77 -6.90 2.47
N GLU A 99 0.61 -7.04 3.11
CA GLU A 99 0.12 -6.09 4.11
C GLU A 99 -0.12 -6.81 5.45
N ARG A 100 0.36 -6.22 6.53
CA ARG A 100 0.20 -6.70 7.90
C ARG A 100 -0.51 -5.63 8.71
N PHE A 101 -1.77 -5.88 9.03
CA PHE A 101 -2.59 -4.97 9.82
C PHE A 101 -2.53 -5.33 11.31
N HIS A 102 -2.26 -4.32 12.14
CA HIS A 102 -2.15 -4.43 13.59
C HIS A 102 -3.25 -3.60 14.25
N PHE A 103 -4.35 -4.25 14.61
CA PHE A 103 -5.46 -3.62 15.32
C PHE A 103 -5.17 -3.57 16.84
N PHE A 104 -5.35 -2.41 17.45
CA PHE A 104 -5.20 -2.24 18.90
C PHE A 104 -6.53 -2.43 19.63
N ALA A 105 -6.49 -2.78 20.92
CA ALA A 105 -7.71 -2.88 21.72
C ALA A 105 -8.38 -1.50 21.89
N PRO A 106 -9.73 -1.42 21.92
CA PRO A 106 -10.70 -2.53 21.80
C PRO A 106 -10.99 -2.96 20.34
N TRP A 107 -10.53 -2.20 19.35
CA TRP A 107 -10.79 -2.43 17.92
C TRP A 107 -10.33 -3.80 17.42
N ARG A 108 -9.29 -4.38 18.02
CA ARG A 108 -8.87 -5.76 17.77
C ARG A 108 -10.01 -6.77 17.92
N PHE A 109 -10.88 -6.61 18.92
CA PHE A 109 -11.94 -7.61 19.17
C PHE A 109 -13.20 -7.33 18.37
N VAL A 110 -13.45 -6.06 18.05
CA VAL A 110 -14.70 -5.63 17.41
C VAL A 110 -14.55 -5.54 15.89
N ALA A 111 -13.43 -5.03 15.38
CA ALA A 111 -13.25 -4.71 13.97
C ALA A 111 -12.46 -5.79 13.22
N GLU A 112 -11.41 -6.36 13.81
CA GLU A 112 -10.55 -7.39 13.16
C GLU A 112 -11.33 -8.56 12.54
N PRO A 113 -12.26 -9.25 13.25
CA PRO A 113 -12.93 -10.43 12.68
C PRO A 113 -13.77 -10.10 11.43
N TYR A 114 -14.35 -8.90 11.38
CA TYR A 114 -15.15 -8.46 10.23
C TYR A 114 -14.29 -7.87 9.10
N LEU A 115 -13.18 -7.21 9.44
CA LEU A 115 -12.30 -6.57 8.47
C LEU A 115 -11.35 -7.55 7.82
N ARG A 116 -10.96 -8.65 8.48
CA ARG A 116 -9.94 -9.57 7.99
C ARG A 116 -10.27 -10.17 6.62
N SER A 117 -11.48 -10.72 6.45
CA SER A 117 -11.90 -11.32 5.18
C SER A 117 -12.01 -10.28 4.07
N TRP A 118 -12.54 -9.10 4.41
CA TRP A 118 -12.61 -7.98 3.48
C TRP A 118 -11.22 -7.49 3.05
N LEU A 119 -10.29 -7.29 4.00
CA LEU A 119 -8.91 -6.87 3.71
C LEU A 119 -8.21 -7.86 2.79
N ALA A 120 -8.36 -9.17 3.05
CA ALA A 120 -7.77 -10.20 2.18
C ALA A 120 -8.33 -10.13 0.74
N ALA A 121 -9.63 -9.92 0.59
CA ALA A 121 -10.26 -9.75 -0.72
C ALA A 121 -9.86 -8.43 -1.39
N ASP A 122 -9.72 -7.36 -0.62
CA ASP A 122 -9.38 -6.02 -1.12
C ASP A 122 -7.94 -5.97 -1.64
N VAL A 123 -6.98 -6.57 -0.93
CA VAL A 123 -5.58 -6.72 -1.39
C VAL A 123 -5.50 -7.51 -2.70
N ALA A 124 -6.30 -8.57 -2.86
CA ALA A 124 -6.37 -9.30 -4.13
C ALA A 124 -6.94 -8.42 -5.26
N GLY A 125 -7.99 -7.63 -4.96
CA GLY A 125 -8.57 -6.68 -5.91
C GLY A 125 -7.61 -5.55 -6.29
N GLU A 126 -6.82 -5.07 -5.34
CA GLU A 126 -5.76 -4.08 -5.54
C GLU A 126 -4.71 -4.57 -6.54
N MET A 127 -4.25 -5.80 -6.40
CA MET A 127 -3.32 -6.40 -7.36
C MET A 127 -3.89 -6.54 -8.78
N VAL A 128 -5.20 -6.82 -8.90
CA VAL A 128 -5.87 -6.83 -10.21
C VAL A 128 -5.94 -5.43 -10.82
N ARG A 129 -6.29 -4.41 -10.02
CA ARG A 129 -6.34 -3.01 -10.48
C ARG A 129 -4.96 -2.49 -10.86
N LEU A 130 -3.95 -2.78 -10.05
CA LEU A 130 -2.55 -2.46 -10.33
C LEU A 130 -2.14 -3.03 -11.69
N LYS A 131 -2.42 -4.33 -11.93
CA LYS A 131 -2.14 -4.97 -13.22
C LYS A 131 -2.85 -4.26 -14.37
N GLN A 132 -4.14 -3.95 -14.23
CA GLN A 132 -4.93 -3.26 -15.27
C GLN A 132 -4.36 -1.87 -15.58
N LEU A 133 -4.01 -1.09 -14.57
CA LEU A 133 -3.43 0.25 -14.74
C LEU A 133 -2.10 0.18 -15.49
N LEU A 134 -1.20 -0.71 -15.05
CA LEU A 134 0.12 -0.91 -15.68
C LEU A 134 0.02 -1.39 -17.14
N GLU A 135 -0.97 -2.22 -17.46
CA GLU A 135 -1.24 -2.71 -18.82
C GLU A 135 -1.91 -1.64 -19.71
N SER A 136 -2.80 -0.83 -19.14
CA SER A 136 -3.48 0.24 -19.88
C SER A 136 -2.53 1.36 -20.31
N GLU A 137 -1.56 1.72 -19.46
CA GLU A 137 -0.53 2.70 -19.81
C GLU A 137 0.48 2.16 -20.83
N SER A 138 0.66 0.83 -20.91
CA SER A 138 1.51 0.21 -21.94
C SER A 138 0.86 0.25 -23.33
N SER A 139 -0.44 0.57 -23.40
CA SER A 139 -1.22 0.61 -24.64
C SER A 139 -1.39 2.04 -25.21
N ARG A 140 -0.79 3.03 -24.54
CA ARG A 140 -0.64 4.41 -25.02
C ARG A 140 0.79 4.64 -25.48
#